data_AF-A0A2G4TA67-F1
#
_entry.id   AF-A0A2G4TA67-F1
#
_cell.length_a   1.000
_cell.length_b   1.000
_cell.length_c   1.000
_cell.angle_alpha   90.00
_cell.angle_beta   90.00
_cell.angle_gamma   90.00
#
_symmetry.space_group_name_H-M   'P 1'
#
loop_
_entity.id
_entity.type
_entity.pdbx_description
1 polymer ?
#
loop_
_entity_poly.entity_id
_entity_poly.type
_entity_poly.pdbx_seq_one_letter_code
_entity_poly.pdbx_strand_id
1 'polypeptide(L)'
;MVDILRQRSLVEKVFVSPSSSVKESFYKRDFNDQDILSELDQVNGNTQDFLTFIQENDKVCVVALDYAGFTTSKNNPKLQKIIIDLYFYENQFKVFDREQLLNNVNDLKLFNCRPNYRQRSK
;
A
#
# COMPACT_ATOMS: atom_id res chain seq x y z
N MET A 1 0.29 16.94 1.83
CA MET A 1 -0.47 15.75 1.38
C MET A 1 -0.26 14.57 2.32
N VAL A 2 0.99 14.19 2.59
CA VAL A 2 1.36 13.08 3.48
C VAL A 2 0.80 13.26 4.90
N ASP A 3 0.92 14.44 5.51
CA ASP A 3 0.44 14.70 6.87
C ASP A 3 -1.06 14.45 7.05
N ILE A 4 -1.87 14.87 6.07
CA ILE A 4 -3.32 14.69 6.10
C ILE A 4 -3.66 13.20 6.04
N LEU A 5 -2.99 12.44 5.17
CA LEU A 5 -3.18 11.00 5.07
C LEU A 5 -2.74 10.29 6.35
N ARG A 6 -1.60 10.69 6.92
CA ARG A 6 -1.09 10.15 8.17
C ARG A 6 -2.06 10.36 9.33
N GLN A 7 -2.56 11.59 9.49
CA GLN A 7 -3.53 11.93 10.53
C GLN A 7 -4.87 11.22 10.33
N ARG A 8 -5.38 11.17 9.09
CA ARG A 8 -6.67 10.53 8.77
C ARG A 8 -6.62 9.02 8.94
N SER A 9 -5.53 8.39 8.50
CA SER A 9 -5.36 6.94 8.54
C SER A 9 -4.82 6.45 9.89
N LEU A 10 -4.48 7.36 10.82
CA LEU A 10 -3.94 7.06 12.15
C LEU A 10 -2.73 6.10 12.10
N VAL A 11 -1.84 6.31 11.12
CA VAL A 11 -0.67 5.44 10.90
C VAL A 11 0.60 5.99 11.55
N GLU A 12 1.39 5.09 12.11
CA GLU A 12 2.67 5.42 12.74
C GLU A 12 3.77 5.72 11.71
N LYS A 13 3.76 4.94 10.63
CA LYS A 13 4.76 4.97 9.56
C LYS A 13 4.10 5.18 8.20
N VAL A 14 4.73 5.98 7.35
CA VAL A 14 4.28 6.23 5.97
C VAL A 14 5.39 5.82 5.00
N PHE A 15 5.06 4.96 4.05
CA PHE A 15 5.97 4.56 2.98
C PHE A 15 5.38 4.94 1.63
N VAL A 16 6.21 5.44 0.72
CA VAL A 16 5.78 5.96 -0.58
C VAL A 16 6.51 5.22 -1.68
N SER A 17 5.80 4.81 -2.74
CA SER A 17 6.44 4.31 -3.97
C SER A 17 6.38 5.41 -5.03
N PRO A 18 7.49 6.14 -5.28
CA PRO A 18 7.52 7.17 -6.31
C PRO A 18 7.26 6.60 -7.70
N SER A 19 7.74 5.38 -7.96
CA SER A 19 7.60 4.70 -9.24
C SER A 19 6.94 3.34 -9.05
N SER A 20 5.66 3.28 -9.41
CA SER A 20 4.86 2.06 -9.30
C SER A 20 4.46 1.55 -10.68
N SER A 21 5.46 1.06 -11.43
CA SER A 21 5.26 0.45 -12.75
C SER A 21 4.48 -0.86 -12.66
N VAL A 22 3.56 -1.07 -13.61
CA VAL A 22 2.70 -2.26 -13.68
C VAL A 22 3.49 -3.53 -14.01
N LYS A 23 4.63 -3.38 -14.71
CA LYS A 23 5.48 -4.50 -15.13
C LYS A 23 6.47 -4.93 -14.05
N GLU A 24 6.61 -4.13 -13.00
CA GLU A 24 7.61 -4.35 -11.95
C GLU A 24 7.00 -5.08 -10.76
N SER A 25 7.67 -6.15 -10.34
CA SER A 25 7.33 -6.87 -9.11
C SER A 25 7.37 -5.91 -7.92
N PHE A 26 6.41 -6.00 -6.98
CA PHE A 26 6.41 -5.18 -5.76
C PHE A 26 7.74 -5.24 -5.01
N TYR A 27 8.39 -6.42 -4.98
CA TYR A 27 9.70 -6.61 -4.36
C TYR A 27 10.84 -5.90 -5.09
N LYS A 28 10.64 -5.46 -6.33
CA LYS A 28 11.62 -4.74 -7.15
C LYS A 28 11.34 -3.25 -7.28
N ARG A 29 10.23 -2.74 -6.73
CA ARG A 29 9.90 -1.33 -6.84
C ARG A 29 10.90 -0.46 -6.08
N ASP A 30 11.14 0.73 -6.61
CA ASP A 30 11.92 1.79 -5.97
C ASP A 30 13.37 1.40 -5.59
N PHE A 31 13.97 0.40 -6.26
CA PHE A 31 15.39 0.04 -6.04
C PHE A 31 16.35 1.18 -6.39
N ASN A 32 15.99 2.03 -7.36
CA ASN A 32 16.85 3.09 -7.90
C ASN A 32 16.26 4.50 -7.73
N ASP A 33 15.06 4.64 -7.16
CA ASP A 33 14.32 5.91 -7.10
C ASP A 33 14.43 6.55 -5.71
N GLN A 34 15.46 7.37 -5.50
CA GLN A 34 15.67 8.10 -4.24
C GLN A 34 15.34 9.60 -4.32
N ASP A 35 15.42 10.20 -5.50
CA ASP A 35 15.43 11.67 -5.61
C ASP A 35 14.12 12.32 -5.10
N ILE A 36 12.96 11.73 -5.41
CA ILE A 36 11.64 12.30 -5.06
C ILE A 36 11.31 12.16 -3.57
N LEU A 37 11.85 11.14 -2.88
CA LEU A 37 11.57 10.93 -1.45
C LEU A 37 12.16 12.03 -0.58
N SER A 38 13.28 12.62 -1.02
CA SER A 38 13.95 13.71 -0.32
C SER A 38 13.12 15.00 -0.30
N GLU A 39 12.18 15.14 -1.23
CA GLU A 39 11.25 16.28 -1.33
C GLU A 39 9.97 16.08 -0.49
N LEU A 40 9.77 14.89 0.09
CA LEU A 40 8.59 14.57 0.89
C LEU A 40 8.91 14.61 2.38
N ASP A 41 8.22 15.48 3.10
CA ASP A 41 8.26 15.47 4.56
C ASP A 41 7.42 14.34 5.15
N GLN A 42 7.83 13.86 6.33
CA GLN A 42 7.14 12.84 7.14
C GLN A 42 6.96 11.47 6.47
N VAL A 43 7.82 11.11 5.52
CA VAL A 43 7.92 9.75 4.98
C VAL A 43 9.00 8.96 5.73
N ASN A 44 8.78 7.64 5.85
CA ASN A 44 9.70 6.71 6.50
C ASN A 44 10.49 5.87 5.50
N GLY A 45 10.33 6.12 4.21
CA GLY A 45 11.06 5.43 3.16
C GLY A 45 10.16 5.00 2.00
N ASN A 46 10.72 4.14 1.15
CA ASN A 46 10.05 3.63 -0.03
C ASN A 46 9.51 2.21 0.13
N THR A 47 9.16 1.55 -0.99
CA THR A 47 8.68 0.17 -0.96
C THR A 47 9.71 -0.80 -0.37
N GLN A 48 11.02 -0.59 -0.57
CA GLN A 48 12.07 -1.43 0.01
C GLN A 48 12.17 -1.26 1.53
N ASP A 49 12.05 -0.02 2.02
CA ASP A 49 12.01 0.26 3.45
C ASP A 49 10.76 -0.36 4.10
N PHE A 50 9.62 -0.29 3.41
CA PHE A 50 8.40 -0.98 3.83
C PHE A 50 8.59 -2.51 3.90
N LEU A 51 9.22 -3.11 2.89
CA LEU A 51 9.49 -4.55 2.85
C LEU A 51 10.42 -4.99 3.98
N THR A 52 11.41 -4.18 4.31
CA THR A 52 12.29 -4.40 5.45
C THR A 52 11.51 -4.29 6.76
N PHE A 53 10.70 -3.23 6.90
CA PHE A 53 9.87 -3.00 8.08
C PHE A 53 8.91 -4.16 8.37
N ILE A 54 8.21 -4.68 7.35
CA ILE A 54 7.32 -5.83 7.54
C ILE A 54 8.09 -7.11 7.84
N GLN A 55 9.36 -7.24 7.47
CA GLN A 55 10.18 -8.40 7.82
C GLN A 55 10.65 -8.34 9.27
N GLU A 56 10.88 -7.16 9.81
CA GLU A 56 11.35 -6.96 11.19
C GLU A 56 10.20 -6.98 12.22
N ASN A 57 8.95 -6.79 11.80
CA ASN A 57 7.79 -6.65 12.68
C ASN A 57 6.74 -7.74 12.45
N ASP A 58 6.31 -8.44 13.51
CA ASP A 58 5.43 -9.61 13.38
C ASP A 58 3.93 -9.30 13.25
N LYS A 59 3.53 -8.08 13.58
CA LYS A 59 2.12 -7.66 13.58
C LYS A 59 1.98 -6.29 12.93
N VAL A 60 1.82 -6.29 11.61
CA VAL A 60 1.65 -5.05 10.85
C VAL A 60 0.23 -4.93 10.31
N CYS A 61 -0.39 -3.78 10.53
CA CYS A 61 -1.60 -3.34 9.83
C CYS A 61 -1.20 -2.33 8.76
N VAL A 62 -1.67 -2.55 7.54
CA VAL A 62 -1.32 -1.71 6.39
C VAL A 62 -2.56 -0.95 5.92
N VAL A 63 -2.40 0.35 5.72
CA VAL A 63 -3.37 1.18 4.99
C VAL A 63 -2.80 1.47 3.62
N ALA A 64 -3.51 1.08 2.55
CA ALA A 64 -3.14 1.37 1.17
C ALA A 64 -4.20 2.29 0.54
N LEU A 65 -3.78 3.30 -0.22
CA LEU A 65 -4.66 4.28 -0.86
C LEU A 65 -5.41 3.74 -2.09
N ASP A 66 -5.02 2.56 -2.57
CA ASP A 66 -5.72 1.81 -3.60
C ASP A 66 -5.25 0.35 -3.61
N TYR A 67 -5.97 -0.50 -4.35
CA TYR A 67 -5.56 -1.89 -4.60
C TYR A 67 -4.26 -1.94 -5.41
N ALA A 68 -4.07 -0.98 -6.32
CA ALA A 68 -2.99 -0.89 -7.29
C ALA A 68 -1.60 -0.84 -6.65
N GLY A 69 -1.49 -0.19 -5.50
CA GLY A 69 -0.28 -0.07 -4.71
C GLY A 69 0.15 -1.39 -4.08
N PHE A 70 -0.79 -2.27 -3.73
CA PHE A 70 -0.54 -3.44 -2.88
C PHE A 70 -0.69 -4.80 -3.59
N THR A 71 -0.79 -4.81 -4.92
CA THR A 71 -1.12 -5.99 -5.73
C THR A 71 -0.09 -7.13 -5.75
N THR A 72 1.03 -7.09 -5.01
CA THR A 72 2.03 -8.19 -5.06
C THR A 72 2.66 -8.61 -3.71
N SER A 73 2.25 -8.02 -2.57
CA SER A 73 2.71 -8.42 -1.22
C SER A 73 1.79 -9.45 -0.54
N LYS A 74 0.94 -10.11 -1.34
CA LYS A 74 -0.21 -10.96 -0.96
C LYS A 74 0.06 -12.07 0.07
N ASN A 75 1.32 -12.49 0.21
CA ASN A 75 1.69 -13.67 0.99
C ASN A 75 2.64 -13.37 2.14
N ASN A 76 2.78 -12.11 2.59
CA ASN A 76 3.64 -11.86 3.74
C ASN A 76 2.94 -12.31 5.04
N PRO A 77 3.48 -13.31 5.77
CA PRO A 77 2.82 -13.88 6.94
C PRO A 77 2.66 -12.89 8.11
N LYS A 78 3.38 -11.77 8.09
CA LYS A 78 3.41 -10.77 9.16
C LYS A 78 2.32 -9.69 9.03
N LEU A 79 1.61 -9.67 7.90
CA LEU A 79 0.47 -8.77 7.68
C LEU A 79 -0.78 -9.32 8.36
N GLN A 80 -1.32 -8.59 9.33
CA GLN A 80 -2.51 -9.00 10.08
C GLN A 80 -3.79 -8.48 9.42
N LYS A 81 -3.76 -7.21 9.01
CA LYS A 81 -4.89 -6.53 8.38
C LYS A 81 -4.42 -5.61 7.26
N ILE A 82 -5.21 -5.55 6.20
CA ILE A 82 -5.01 -4.63 5.09
C ILE A 82 -6.27 -3.80 4.95
N ILE A 83 -6.12 -2.48 5.03
CA ILE A 83 -7.18 -1.50 4.86
C ILE A 83 -6.93 -0.81 3.53
N ILE A 84 -7.90 -0.88 2.62
CA ILE A 84 -7.89 -0.14 1.37
C ILE A 84 -8.73 1.12 1.56
N ASP A 85 -8.05 2.25 1.60
CA ASP A 85 -8.65 3.59 1.69
C ASP A 85 -9.13 4.00 0.30
N LEU A 86 -10.43 3.82 0.06
CA LEU A 86 -11.10 4.23 -1.17
C LEU A 86 -11.90 5.53 -0.95
N TYR A 87 -11.64 6.26 0.12
CA TYR A 87 -12.47 7.38 0.56
C TYR A 87 -12.66 8.42 -0.55
N PHE A 88 -11.59 8.74 -1.28
CA PHE A 88 -11.64 9.73 -2.36
C PHE A 88 -12.48 9.30 -3.57
N TYR A 89 -12.73 8.00 -3.75
CA TYR A 89 -13.41 7.48 -4.94
C TYR A 89 -14.81 6.96 -4.65
N GLU A 90 -14.97 6.31 -3.51
CA GLU A 90 -16.15 5.52 -3.18
C GLU A 90 -16.67 5.87 -1.77
N ASN A 91 -16.07 6.86 -1.09
CA ASN A 91 -16.41 7.28 0.26
C ASN A 91 -16.48 6.11 1.26
N GLN A 92 -15.60 5.12 1.07
CA GLN A 92 -15.56 3.91 1.87
C GLN A 92 -14.13 3.42 2.13
N PHE A 93 -13.99 2.63 3.19
CA PHE A 93 -12.78 1.87 3.50
C PHE A 93 -13.12 0.40 3.41
N LYS A 94 -12.24 -0.41 2.82
CA LYS A 94 -12.39 -1.88 2.84
C LYS A 94 -11.32 -2.48 3.72
N VAL A 95 -11.76 -3.26 4.70
CA VAL A 95 -10.87 -3.93 5.66
C VAL A 95 -10.83 -5.41 5.32
N PHE A 96 -9.62 -5.94 5.24
CA PHE A 96 -9.38 -7.35 4.97
C PHE A 96 -8.48 -7.91 6.06
N ASP A 97 -8.96 -8.94 6.75
CA ASP A 97 -8.13 -9.73 7.66
C ASP A 97 -7.31 -10.76 6.89
N ARG A 98 -6.15 -11.14 7.43
CA ARG A 98 -5.27 -12.15 6.82
C ARG A 98 -6.00 -13.45 6.50
N GLU A 99 -6.77 -13.97 7.45
CA GLU A 99 -7.49 -15.24 7.30
C GLU A 99 -8.53 -15.16 6.17
N GLN A 100 -9.23 -14.03 6.04
CA GLN A 100 -10.17 -13.79 4.95
C GLN A 100 -9.46 -13.81 3.60
N LEU A 101 -8.30 -13.14 3.48
CA LEU A 101 -7.55 -13.10 2.22
C LEU A 101 -6.96 -14.46 1.84
N LEU A 102 -6.50 -15.24 2.82
CA LEU A 102 -5.96 -16.58 2.55
C LEU A 102 -7.04 -17.56 2.08
N ASN A 103 -8.28 -17.39 2.55
CA ASN A 103 -9.38 -18.32 2.28
C ASN A 103 -10.32 -17.86 1.15
N ASN A 104 -10.37 -16.57 0.81
CA ASN A 104 -11.30 -16.02 -0.18
C ASN A 104 -10.61 -15.58 -1.47
N VAL A 105 -10.71 -16.44 -2.49
CA VAL A 105 -10.18 -16.19 -3.83
C VAL A 105 -10.80 -14.95 -4.50
N ASN A 106 -12.04 -14.59 -4.18
CA ASN A 106 -12.70 -13.42 -4.78
C ASN A 106 -12.16 -12.10 -4.22
N ASP A 107 -11.87 -12.05 -2.92
CA ASP A 107 -11.23 -10.88 -2.32
C ASP A 107 -9.80 -10.71 -2.85
N LEU A 108 -9.08 -11.82 -3.04
CA LEU A 108 -7.76 -11.82 -3.66
C LEU A 108 -7.77 -11.29 -5.11
N LYS A 109 -8.85 -11.51 -5.87
CA LYS A 109 -8.97 -10.96 -7.24
C LYS A 109 -8.99 -9.43 -7.24
N LEU A 110 -9.47 -8.78 -6.18
CA LEU A 110 -9.43 -7.31 -6.06
C LEU A 110 -7.98 -6.78 -6.06
N PHE A 111 -7.04 -7.58 -5.56
CA PHE A 111 -5.59 -7.30 -5.58
C PHE A 111 -4.89 -7.78 -6.86
N ASN A 112 -5.61 -8.35 -7.83
CA ASN A 112 -5.06 -8.77 -9.14
C ASN A 112 -5.38 -7.79 -10.27
N CYS A 113 -6.28 -6.82 -10.04
CA CYS A 113 -6.76 -5.94 -11.09
C CYS A 113 -6.47 -4.49 -10.73
N ARG A 114 -5.64 -3.80 -11.53
CA ARG A 114 -5.77 -2.34 -11.63
C ARG A 114 -6.91 -2.07 -12.62
N PRO A 115 -8.10 -1.60 -12.20
CA PRO A 115 -8.97 -0.92 -13.16
C PRO A 115 -8.22 0.29 -13.75
N ASN A 116 -8.62 0.73 -14.95
CA ASN A 116 -8.03 1.88 -15.63
C ASN A 116 -7.83 3.07 -14.68
N TYR A 117 -6.74 3.83 -14.88
CA TYR A 117 -6.43 5.01 -14.08
C TYR A 117 -7.68 5.90 -13.93
N ARG A 118 -8.17 6.05 -12.69
CA ARG A 118 -9.27 6.97 -12.38
C ARG A 118 -8.67 8.35 -12.12
N GLN A 119 -9.07 9.32 -12.95
CA GLN A 119 -8.62 10.71 -12.87
C GLN A 119 -8.86 11.27 -11.45
N ARG A 120 -7.79 11.75 -10.80
CA ARG A 120 -7.80 12.24 -9.39
C ARG A 120 -8.12 13.73 -9.24
N SER A 121 -8.06 14.49 -10.33
CA SER A 121 -8.35 15.93 -10.39
C SER A 121 -9.11 16.26 -11.67
N LYS A 122 -10.04 17.23 -11.64
CA LYS A 122 -10.59 17.80 -12.87
C LYS A 122 -9.50 18.46 -13.70
#